data_AF-A0A0L7RF42-F1
#
_entry.id   AF-A0A0L7RF42-F1
#
_cell.length_a   1.000
_cell.length_b   1.000
_cell.length_c   1.000
_cell.angle_alpha   90.00
_cell.angle_beta   90.00
_cell.angle_gamma   90.00
#
_symmetry.space_group_name_H-M   'P 1'
#
loop_
_entity.id
_entity.type
_entity.pdbx_description
1 polymer ?
#
loop_
_entity_poly.entity_id
_entity_poly.type
_entity_poly.pdbx_seq_one_letter_code
_entity_poly.pdbx_strand_id
1 'polypeptide(L)'
;MYGARGQRQGLARTDFAIRLPPSGEVCLACQHTSMVQRPPTPPPPSTPTPTSTLRLCASARRMKIGRAVKQEKGEGTFGEGETVEGRGVDGGRGGGVAVMNDEFSGFSMQLGCRPWNLSLTSVVVLALSNMLLTFLLLQSETCNPDEVPRDLESNVITEWNLGTLIKEQQQQQSDCVTQDYQPLPADANGLKLNIKLGRWDARRLFRTFDHVLVGASFVELSQAYRVCLATQSSVEKLHSVVQAAHHWTGPMSVALYAAGDEEFEVLQKYLVYLRRCYEPIRERVTFSLAVPRIRPPKKQPREFELPEVVDCAKPEGTLNELMNGVSTEQTNWRIRNVYPQNHMRNLARKNCQSDYVFLTDVDIVPSFNLTGALDEFLRTDTCDKCAYVIPTYELDSRVRFPQNKTELVRLARKGLARPFHQKVFIHNQFATNFTRWILDATPNHKNYGNVRSGKVYISHDVTNFEFLYEPFYVAKDIVPAHDERFMGYGYTRNTQVYEMYVAGYQFKVLSPVFTGHWGLQTRKTRPAWRERQNSANRKHFETFKKEVFARYMRDPLKMMKNAN
;
A
#
# COMPACT_ATOMS: atom_id res chain seq x y z
N MET A 1 24.86 35.09 -37.03
CA MET A 1 25.71 36.14 -36.42
C MET A 1 25.89 35.84 -34.94
N TYR A 2 26.97 36.32 -34.33
CA TYR A 2 27.39 36.01 -32.95
C TYR A 2 26.77 36.94 -31.88
N GLY A 3 26.53 36.40 -30.67
CA GLY A 3 26.53 37.13 -29.39
C GLY A 3 25.30 37.96 -29.00
N ALA A 4 24.96 38.16 -27.71
CA ALA A 4 25.51 37.57 -26.48
C ALA A 4 24.57 37.72 -25.25
N ARG A 5 24.67 36.76 -24.29
CA ARG A 5 24.37 36.83 -22.84
C ARG A 5 22.99 37.34 -22.34
N GLY A 6 22.11 36.39 -22.01
CA GLY A 6 22.06 35.85 -20.63
C GLY A 6 21.21 36.56 -19.56
N GLN A 7 19.99 36.05 -19.34
CA GLN A 7 19.33 36.03 -18.02
C GLN A 7 18.65 34.67 -17.80
N ARG A 8 18.88 34.03 -16.64
CA ARG A 8 18.12 32.84 -16.21
C ARG A 8 16.83 33.31 -15.54
N GLN A 9 15.67 33.02 -16.13
CA GLN A 9 14.41 33.10 -15.38
C GLN A 9 14.36 31.98 -14.34
N GLY A 10 14.07 32.34 -13.09
CA GLY A 10 14.00 31.40 -11.98
C GLY A 10 12.79 30.46 -12.11
N LEU A 11 13.01 29.17 -11.88
CA LEU A 11 11.92 28.21 -11.72
C LEU A 11 11.15 28.53 -10.43
N ALA A 12 9.88 28.91 -10.57
CA ALA A 12 9.00 29.18 -9.45
C ALA A 12 8.86 27.93 -8.55
N ARG A 13 9.10 28.10 -7.24
CA ARG A 13 8.68 27.13 -6.23
C ARG A 13 7.15 27.12 -6.20
N THR A 14 6.53 25.98 -6.49
CA THR A 14 5.09 25.79 -6.29
C THR A 14 4.84 25.07 -4.97
N ASP A 15 4.54 25.85 -3.93
CA ASP A 15 4.14 25.31 -2.63
C ASP A 15 2.75 24.67 -2.68
N PHE A 16 2.57 23.61 -1.89
CA PHE A 16 1.26 23.00 -1.62
C PHE A 16 0.46 23.89 -0.65
N ALA A 17 -0.29 24.85 -1.17
CA ALA A 17 -1.22 25.66 -0.39
C ALA A 17 -2.66 25.13 -0.49
N ILE A 18 -2.99 24.11 0.33
CA ILE A 18 -4.36 23.89 0.77
C ILE A 18 -4.49 24.63 2.11
N ARG A 19 -5.48 25.53 2.26
CA ARG A 19 -5.66 26.32 3.48
C ARG A 19 -5.83 25.40 4.71
N LEU A 20 -4.87 25.44 5.61
CA LEU A 20 -4.98 24.87 6.95
C LEU A 20 -5.85 25.77 7.83
N PRO A 21 -6.66 25.23 8.76
CA PRO A 21 -7.12 25.99 9.92
C PRO A 21 -5.92 26.26 10.86
N PRO A 22 -5.98 27.34 11.67
CA PRO A 22 -4.84 27.76 12.49
C PRO A 22 -4.48 26.71 13.55
N SER A 23 -3.17 26.54 13.75
CA SER A 23 -2.58 25.58 14.68
C SER A 23 -2.75 26.01 16.14
N GLY A 24 -3.39 25.15 16.94
CA GLY A 24 -3.12 25.03 18.37
C GLY A 24 -1.96 24.03 18.60
N GLU A 25 -1.21 24.23 19.68
CA GLU A 25 0.08 23.58 19.95
C GLU A 25 0.01 22.05 20.06
N VAL A 26 1.07 21.37 19.60
CA VAL A 26 1.31 19.94 19.87
C VAL A 26 2.69 19.80 20.50
N CYS A 27 2.74 19.72 21.83
CA CYS A 27 3.94 19.36 22.58
C CYS A 27 4.21 17.85 22.49
N LEU A 28 5.49 17.50 22.30
CA LEU A 28 6.00 16.13 22.37
C LEU A 28 6.43 15.81 23.80
N ALA A 29 5.63 15.02 24.53
CA ALA A 29 6.06 14.36 25.76
C ALA A 29 5.32 13.03 25.95
N CYS A 30 6.06 11.96 26.19
CA CYS A 30 5.49 10.68 26.63
C CYS A 30 5.15 10.74 28.11
N GLN A 31 3.92 10.43 28.51
CA GLN A 31 3.64 9.80 29.80
C GLN A 31 2.24 9.16 29.82
N HIS A 32 2.07 8.13 30.64
CA HIS A 32 0.78 7.48 30.88
C HIS A 32 -0.18 8.43 31.59
N THR A 33 -1.45 8.45 31.17
CA THR A 33 -2.62 8.56 32.08
C THR A 33 -3.89 8.17 31.34
N SER A 34 -4.81 7.47 32.01
CA SER A 34 -6.13 7.18 31.44
C SER A 34 -7.04 8.40 31.58
N MET A 35 -7.84 8.71 30.56
CA MET A 35 -9.00 9.57 30.72
C MET A 35 -10.26 8.90 30.20
N VAL A 36 -11.21 8.71 31.12
CA VAL A 36 -12.58 8.25 30.85
C VAL A 36 -13.37 9.44 30.28
N GLN A 37 -13.94 9.29 29.07
CA GLN A 37 -14.90 10.26 28.54
C GLN A 37 -16.35 9.87 28.90
N ARG A 38 -17.11 10.86 29.37
CA ARG A 38 -18.53 10.74 29.73
C ARG A 38 -19.42 10.66 28.47
N PRO A 39 -20.58 9.98 28.52
CA PRO A 39 -21.53 9.96 27.42
C PRO A 39 -22.23 11.33 27.23
N PRO A 40 -22.69 11.66 26.01
CA PRO A 40 -23.39 12.90 25.73
C PRO A 40 -24.82 12.93 26.31
N THR A 41 -25.30 14.12 26.67
CA THR A 41 -26.65 14.38 27.15
C THR A 41 -27.68 14.42 26.00
N PRO A 42 -28.93 13.96 26.23
CA PRO A 42 -29.99 14.01 25.23
C PRO A 42 -30.62 15.42 25.11
N PRO A 43 -31.29 15.74 23.97
CA PRO A 43 -31.97 17.01 23.76
C PRO A 43 -33.30 17.12 24.56
N PRO A 44 -33.81 18.36 24.79
CA PRO A 44 -35.02 18.60 25.56
C PRO A 44 -36.33 18.24 24.80
N PRO A 45 -37.44 17.97 25.51
CA PRO A 45 -38.70 17.53 24.92
C PRO A 45 -39.56 18.69 24.38
N SER A 46 -40.26 18.45 23.29
CA SER A 46 -41.34 19.30 22.76
C SER A 46 -42.72 18.91 23.32
N THR A 47 -43.59 19.90 23.54
CA THR A 47 -44.96 19.70 24.04
C THR A 47 -45.96 19.35 22.92
N PRO A 48 -47.07 18.61 23.21
CA PRO A 48 -47.99 18.10 22.19
C PRO A 48 -49.39 18.78 22.18
N THR A 49 -50.13 18.56 21.10
CA THR A 49 -51.59 18.78 20.96
C THR A 49 -52.26 17.61 20.21
N PRO A 50 -53.59 17.37 20.33
CA PRO A 50 -54.06 16.03 20.73
C PRO A 50 -54.91 15.24 19.69
N THR A 51 -55.48 14.11 20.17
CA THR A 51 -56.44 13.15 19.57
C THR A 51 -55.84 12.00 18.74
N SER A 52 -56.28 10.73 18.84
CA SER A 52 -57.41 10.14 19.60
C SER A 52 -57.15 8.68 20.08
N THR A 53 -57.82 8.31 21.18
CA THR A 53 -58.28 6.96 21.63
C THR A 53 -57.61 5.67 21.15
N LEU A 54 -57.08 4.86 22.09
CA LEU A 54 -57.77 3.65 22.60
C LEU A 54 -57.13 3.10 23.91
N ARG A 55 -57.83 2.17 24.57
CA ARG A 55 -57.62 1.74 25.98
C ARG A 55 -56.68 0.52 26.11
N LEU A 56 -55.95 0.42 27.24
CA LEU A 56 -56.05 -0.71 28.20
C LEU A 56 -55.16 -0.50 29.46
N CYS A 57 -55.49 -1.21 30.54
CA CYS A 57 -55.03 -0.94 31.91
C CYS A 57 -53.76 -1.71 32.32
N ALA A 58 -52.96 -1.18 33.28
CA ALA A 58 -52.79 -1.79 34.63
C ALA A 58 -51.75 -1.10 35.56
N SER A 59 -52.22 -0.68 36.74
CA SER A 59 -51.61 -0.79 38.10
C SER A 59 -50.18 -0.28 38.46
N ALA A 60 -50.17 0.80 39.27
CA ALA A 60 -49.49 0.99 40.58
C ALA A 60 -47.99 0.56 40.80
N ARG A 61 -47.13 1.39 41.41
CA ARG A 61 -47.22 1.90 42.81
C ARG A 61 -46.38 3.17 43.07
N ARG A 62 -46.72 3.90 44.15
CA ARG A 62 -45.93 5.01 44.75
C ARG A 62 -44.81 4.50 45.65
N MET A 63 -43.74 5.29 45.81
CA MET A 63 -43.28 5.71 47.16
C MET A 63 -42.50 7.04 47.13
N LYS A 64 -42.64 7.83 48.20
CA LYS A 64 -41.89 9.08 48.52
C LYS A 64 -40.94 8.80 49.70
N ILE A 65 -40.04 9.77 49.98
CA ILE A 65 -39.27 10.11 51.20
C ILE A 65 -37.80 10.36 50.78
N GLY A 66 -37.04 11.38 51.22
CA GLY A 66 -37.38 12.59 51.99
C GLY A 66 -36.28 13.01 53.00
N ARG A 67 -35.71 14.23 52.88
CA ARG A 67 -34.85 14.95 53.88
C ARG A 67 -33.48 14.29 54.22
N ALA A 68 -32.46 14.94 54.81
CA ALA A 68 -32.20 16.36 55.14
C ALA A 68 -30.68 16.66 55.37
N VAL A 69 -30.30 17.94 55.21
CA VAL A 69 -29.38 18.78 56.02
C VAL A 69 -28.22 18.14 56.81
N LYS A 70 -26.97 18.61 56.57
CA LYS A 70 -26.14 19.24 57.62
C LYS A 70 -25.12 20.25 57.07
N GLN A 71 -24.69 21.14 57.95
CA GLN A 71 -23.89 22.35 57.74
C GLN A 71 -22.79 22.35 58.81
N GLU A 72 -21.57 22.82 58.52
CA GLU A 72 -20.66 23.35 59.55
C GLU A 72 -19.56 24.25 58.92
N LYS A 73 -19.00 25.15 59.73
CA LYS A 73 -18.10 26.26 59.34
C LYS A 73 -16.65 25.99 59.77
N GLY A 74 -15.71 26.72 59.17
CA GLY A 74 -14.37 26.97 59.72
C GLY A 74 -13.71 28.17 59.03
N GLU A 75 -13.38 29.22 59.79
CA GLU A 75 -12.73 30.46 59.31
C GLU A 75 -11.22 30.42 59.50
N GLY A 76 -10.46 31.24 58.75
CA GLY A 76 -9.00 31.40 58.93
C GLY A 76 -8.35 32.26 57.85
N THR A 77 -8.14 33.55 58.13
CA THR A 77 -7.59 34.57 57.22
C THR A 77 -6.11 34.88 57.46
N PHE A 78 -5.45 35.47 56.45
CA PHE A 78 -4.17 36.23 56.35
C PHE A 78 -3.30 35.69 55.20
N GLY A 79 -2.74 36.48 54.27
CA GLY A 79 -2.90 37.91 53.96
C GLY A 79 -2.05 38.29 52.73
N GLU A 80 -2.46 39.29 51.94
CA GLU A 80 -1.76 39.79 50.74
C GLU A 80 -1.03 41.13 51.01
N GLY A 81 -0.07 41.53 50.17
CA GLY A 81 0.54 42.87 50.19
C GLY A 81 1.76 43.02 49.26
N GLU A 82 1.67 43.90 48.25
CA GLU A 82 2.65 44.11 47.16
C GLU A 82 3.62 45.31 47.37
N THR A 83 4.40 45.64 46.31
CA THR A 83 5.04 46.95 45.96
C THR A 83 6.46 47.23 46.52
N VAL A 84 7.40 47.96 45.86
CA VAL A 84 7.56 48.56 44.49
C VAL A 84 9.06 48.96 44.25
N GLU A 85 9.51 49.13 42.99
CA GLU A 85 10.71 49.85 42.40
C GLU A 85 12.06 50.04 43.17
N GLY A 86 13.26 50.18 42.56
CA GLY A 86 13.71 50.13 41.14
C GLY A 86 15.09 50.80 40.88
N ARG A 87 15.69 50.52 39.69
CA ARG A 87 16.79 51.24 38.95
C ARG A 87 18.30 51.11 39.31
N GLY A 88 19.12 51.08 38.24
CA GLY A 88 20.54 51.52 38.17
C GLY A 88 21.60 50.39 38.03
N VAL A 89 22.64 50.40 37.19
CA VAL A 89 22.95 50.76 35.77
C VAL A 89 24.51 50.77 35.63
N ASP A 90 25.03 50.16 34.55
CA ASP A 90 26.37 50.29 33.91
C ASP A 90 27.73 49.81 34.51
N GLY A 91 28.56 49.28 33.58
CA GLY A 91 30.04 49.21 33.62
C GLY A 91 30.70 48.05 34.41
N GLY A 92 31.83 47.44 34.03
CA GLY A 92 32.67 47.54 32.83
C GLY A 92 34.14 47.05 33.08
N ARG A 93 34.66 46.15 32.23
CA ARG A 93 36.10 45.76 32.03
C ARG A 93 37.02 45.38 33.23
N GLY A 94 37.34 44.07 33.31
CA GLY A 94 38.68 43.45 33.16
C GLY A 94 39.98 43.95 33.84
N GLY A 95 40.71 43.00 34.45
CA GLY A 95 42.18 42.83 34.28
C GLY A 95 43.12 43.09 35.47
N GLY A 96 44.17 42.27 35.60
CA GLY A 96 45.40 42.50 36.41
C GLY A 96 45.26 42.21 37.92
N VAL A 97 45.89 41.19 38.54
CA VAL A 97 47.31 40.83 38.68
C VAL A 97 48.12 41.79 39.57
N ALA A 98 48.44 41.30 40.77
CA ALA A 98 49.52 41.75 41.66
C ALA A 98 50.09 40.53 42.42
N VAL A 99 51.07 40.76 43.30
CA VAL A 99 52.40 40.12 43.18
C VAL A 99 53.17 40.18 44.51
N MET A 100 54.18 39.31 44.68
CA MET A 100 55.14 39.20 45.82
C MET A 100 54.54 38.71 47.16
N ASN A 101 55.21 37.91 48.02
CA ASN A 101 56.43 37.06 47.97
C ASN A 101 56.34 36.07 49.21
N ASP A 102 57.27 35.19 49.63
CA ASP A 102 58.68 34.90 49.29
C ASP A 102 59.12 33.46 49.68
N GLU A 103 60.42 33.16 49.47
CA GLU A 103 61.34 32.25 50.20
C GLU A 103 61.11 30.73 50.41
N PHE A 104 62.04 29.98 49.81
CA PHE A 104 62.85 28.84 50.34
C PHE A 104 62.29 27.46 50.75
N SER A 105 62.64 26.49 49.88
CA SER A 105 63.17 25.13 50.18
C SER A 105 62.27 24.03 50.75
N GLY A 106 62.23 22.88 50.04
CA GLY A 106 61.61 21.64 50.50
C GLY A 106 61.31 20.66 49.36
N PHE A 107 62.31 19.89 48.92
CA PHE A 107 62.16 18.94 47.80
C PHE A 107 61.34 17.70 48.20
N SER A 108 60.20 17.46 47.56
CA SER A 108 59.58 16.12 47.49
C SER A 108 58.78 15.97 46.19
N MET A 109 58.91 14.82 45.54
CA MET A 109 58.43 14.60 44.18
C MET A 109 56.91 14.41 44.13
N GLN A 110 56.20 15.31 43.45
CA GLN A 110 54.86 15.03 42.91
C GLN A 110 54.85 15.26 41.39
N LEU A 111 54.70 14.17 40.64
CA LEU A 111 54.44 14.19 39.20
C LEU A 111 53.01 14.70 38.95
N GLY A 112 52.87 16.03 38.89
CA GLY A 112 51.60 16.70 38.68
C GLY A 112 50.97 16.38 37.32
N CYS A 113 49.94 15.54 37.31
CA CYS A 113 49.11 15.27 36.14
C CYS A 113 48.35 16.54 35.73
N ARG A 114 48.78 17.20 34.64
CA ARG A 114 48.00 18.30 34.02
C ARG A 114 46.84 17.72 33.20
N PRO A 115 45.58 18.15 33.41
CA PRO A 115 44.40 17.53 32.79
C PRO A 115 44.34 17.65 31.26
N TRP A 116 45.08 18.59 30.67
CA TRP A 116 45.22 18.70 29.21
C TRP A 116 46.01 17.54 28.60
N ASN A 117 47.03 17.01 29.31
CA ASN A 117 47.80 15.87 28.81
C ASN A 117 46.97 14.59 28.85
N LEU A 118 46.09 14.41 29.85
CA LEU A 118 45.15 13.28 29.92
C LEU A 118 44.11 13.30 28.80
N SER A 119 43.64 14.49 28.39
CA SER A 119 42.76 14.63 27.24
C SER A 119 43.48 14.27 25.93
N LEU A 120 44.68 14.82 25.73
CA LEU A 120 45.45 14.55 24.51
C LEU A 120 45.92 13.09 24.42
N THR A 121 46.38 12.48 25.51
CA THR A 121 46.74 11.05 25.52
C THR A 121 45.51 10.17 25.32
N SER A 122 44.34 10.53 25.86
CA SER A 122 43.10 9.79 25.62
C SER A 122 42.68 9.85 24.15
N VAL A 123 42.79 11.01 23.49
CA VAL A 123 42.53 11.16 22.04
C VAL A 123 43.55 10.38 21.20
N VAL A 124 44.84 10.42 21.56
CA VAL A 124 45.89 9.67 20.87
C VAL A 124 45.72 8.15 21.07
N VAL A 125 45.39 7.69 22.29
CA VAL A 125 45.11 6.28 22.57
C VAL A 125 43.86 5.83 21.82
N LEU A 126 42.77 6.60 21.79
CA LEU A 126 41.58 6.26 21.02
C LEU A 126 41.84 6.24 19.49
N ALA A 127 42.66 7.16 18.99
CA ALA A 127 43.06 7.17 17.58
C ALA A 127 43.95 5.97 17.21
N LEU A 128 44.91 5.63 18.06
CA LEU A 128 45.77 4.44 17.91
C LEU A 128 44.97 3.15 18.09
N SER A 129 44.03 3.07 19.03
CA SER A 129 43.12 1.94 19.20
C SER A 129 42.20 1.77 18.00
N ASN A 130 41.65 2.85 17.44
CA ASN A 130 40.84 2.77 16.22
C ASN A 130 41.68 2.39 15.00
N MET A 131 42.90 2.90 14.84
CA MET A 131 43.80 2.47 13.77
C MET A 131 44.23 1.00 13.94
N LEU A 132 44.52 0.55 15.15
CA LEU A 132 44.84 -0.85 15.44
C LEU A 132 43.64 -1.76 15.21
N LEU A 133 42.43 -1.36 15.60
CA LEU A 133 41.20 -2.12 15.33
C LEU A 133 40.93 -2.20 13.82
N THR A 134 41.14 -1.10 13.09
CA THR A 134 41.00 -1.06 11.62
C THR A 134 42.06 -1.94 10.95
N PHE A 135 43.29 -1.94 11.46
CA PHE A 135 44.39 -2.78 10.98
C PHE A 135 44.15 -4.28 11.28
N LEU A 136 43.66 -4.62 12.48
CA LEU A 136 43.28 -5.99 12.84
C LEU A 136 42.07 -6.49 12.03
N LEU A 137 41.10 -5.61 11.72
CA LEU A 137 40.01 -5.92 10.80
C LEU A 137 40.52 -6.14 9.37
N LEU A 138 41.46 -5.31 8.89
CA LEU A 138 42.12 -5.46 7.58
C LEU A 138 43.03 -6.71 7.51
N GLN A 139 43.60 -7.16 8.64
CA GLN A 139 44.39 -8.39 8.73
C GLN A 139 43.58 -9.64 9.05
N SER A 140 42.27 -9.53 9.29
CA SER A 140 41.42 -10.69 9.63
C SER A 140 41.16 -11.64 8.45
N GLU A 141 41.57 -11.27 7.24
CA GLU A 141 41.66 -12.20 6.09
C GLU A 141 42.91 -13.09 6.17
N THR A 142 42.93 -14.03 7.12
CA THR A 142 43.67 -15.31 6.97
C THR A 142 43.08 -16.40 7.90
N CYS A 143 42.15 -17.18 7.37
CA CYS A 143 41.91 -18.55 7.83
C CYS A 143 41.90 -19.45 6.59
N ASN A 144 42.73 -20.49 6.62
CA ASN A 144 42.93 -21.40 5.49
C ASN A 144 41.69 -22.29 5.24
N PRO A 145 41.54 -22.85 4.04
CA PRO A 145 40.34 -23.58 3.65
C PRO A 145 40.37 -25.03 4.15
N ASP A 146 39.50 -25.35 5.11
CA ASP A 146 39.01 -26.71 5.29
C ASP A 146 37.73 -26.90 4.46
N GLU A 147 37.62 -28.04 3.77
CA GLU A 147 36.53 -28.30 2.81
C GLU A 147 35.16 -28.41 3.51
N VAL A 148 34.28 -27.45 3.24
CA VAL A 148 32.85 -27.49 3.58
C VAL A 148 32.05 -27.34 2.27
N PRO A 149 30.94 -28.09 2.06
CA PRO A 149 30.32 -28.21 0.74
C PRO A 149 29.88 -26.89 0.09
N ARG A 150 29.97 -26.83 -1.24
CA ARG A 150 29.52 -25.70 -2.07
C ARG A 150 28.01 -25.49 -1.99
N ASP A 151 27.57 -24.69 -1.02
CA ASP A 151 26.17 -24.24 -0.88
C ASP A 151 26.08 -22.82 -0.26
N LEU A 152 26.92 -21.86 -0.69
CA LEU A 152 26.70 -20.44 -0.32
C LEU A 152 27.31 -19.40 -1.28
N GLU A 153 27.01 -19.47 -2.57
CA GLU A 153 27.44 -18.45 -3.53
C GLU A 153 26.36 -17.35 -3.75
N SER A 154 26.66 -16.14 -3.26
CA SER A 154 25.98 -14.85 -3.55
C SER A 154 24.43 -14.84 -3.64
N ASN A 155 23.78 -14.63 -2.49
CA ASN A 155 22.35 -14.28 -2.44
C ASN A 155 22.06 -12.88 -3.02
N VAL A 156 21.84 -12.78 -4.33
CA VAL A 156 21.04 -11.69 -4.91
C VAL A 156 19.56 -12.03 -4.67
N ILE A 157 19.01 -11.44 -3.61
CA ILE A 157 17.70 -11.79 -3.04
C ILE A 157 16.55 -11.41 -4.01
N THR A 158 16.11 -12.40 -4.81
CA THR A 158 14.81 -12.43 -5.50
C THR A 158 14.18 -13.84 -5.52
N GLU A 159 14.55 -14.71 -4.58
CA GLU A 159 13.78 -15.94 -4.36
C GLU A 159 12.52 -15.63 -3.55
N TRP A 160 11.37 -15.76 -4.20
CA TRP A 160 10.04 -15.41 -3.69
C TRP A 160 9.52 -16.35 -2.57
N ASN A 161 10.42 -17.08 -1.90
CA ASN A 161 10.14 -18.21 -0.99
C ASN A 161 9.23 -19.29 -1.61
N LEU A 162 9.21 -19.39 -2.95
CA LEU A 162 8.33 -20.31 -3.68
C LEU A 162 8.60 -21.77 -3.32
N GLY A 163 9.87 -22.14 -3.11
CA GLY A 163 10.26 -23.47 -2.63
C GLY A 163 9.77 -23.81 -1.21
N THR A 164 9.32 -22.83 -0.42
CA THR A 164 8.67 -23.10 0.87
C THR A 164 7.17 -23.38 0.68
N LEU A 165 6.49 -22.63 -0.20
CA LEU A 165 5.09 -22.88 -0.57
C LEU A 165 4.90 -24.26 -1.20
N ILE A 166 5.79 -24.66 -2.11
CA ILE A 166 5.78 -25.99 -2.76
C ILE A 166 5.96 -27.10 -1.71
N LYS A 167 6.87 -26.93 -0.73
CA LYS A 167 7.08 -27.91 0.35
C LYS A 167 5.90 -27.98 1.33
N GLU A 168 5.28 -26.85 1.65
CA GLU A 168 4.09 -26.80 2.51
C GLU A 168 2.88 -27.49 1.84
N GLN A 169 2.69 -27.33 0.52
CA GLN A 169 1.67 -28.08 -0.24
C GLN A 169 1.99 -29.59 -0.28
N GLN A 170 3.25 -29.97 -0.53
CA GLN A 170 3.65 -31.39 -0.58
C GLN A 170 3.50 -32.11 0.77
N GLN A 171 3.61 -31.40 1.90
CA GLN A 171 3.39 -31.99 3.24
C GLN A 171 1.91 -32.12 3.64
N GLN A 172 0.97 -31.45 2.95
CA GLN A 172 -0.46 -31.59 3.19
C GLN A 172 -1.18 -32.58 2.26
N GLN A 173 -0.46 -33.17 1.30
CA GLN A 173 -1.04 -34.05 0.28
C GLN A 173 -0.32 -35.41 0.18
N SER A 174 -0.15 -36.06 1.33
CA SER A 174 0.33 -37.44 1.42
C SER A 174 -0.81 -38.45 1.23
N ASP A 175 -1.37 -38.51 0.03
CA ASP A 175 -2.09 -39.68 -0.49
C ASP A 175 -2.01 -39.66 -2.02
N CYS A 176 -1.13 -40.49 -2.57
CA CYS A 176 -0.76 -40.48 -3.98
C CYS A 176 -1.80 -41.21 -4.84
N VAL A 177 -2.79 -40.50 -5.36
CA VAL A 177 -3.58 -40.98 -6.50
C VAL A 177 -2.87 -40.57 -7.80
N THR A 178 -2.20 -41.52 -8.44
CA THR A 178 -1.68 -41.34 -9.81
C THR A 178 -2.85 -41.31 -10.78
N GLN A 179 -3.38 -40.11 -11.06
CA GLN A 179 -4.23 -39.89 -12.24
C GLN A 179 -3.35 -39.69 -13.47
N ASP A 180 -3.57 -40.51 -14.49
CA ASP A 180 -2.87 -40.40 -15.77
C ASP A 180 -3.10 -39.02 -16.40
N TYR A 181 -2.02 -38.24 -16.50
CA TYR A 181 -2.06 -36.88 -17.01
C TYR A 181 -2.26 -36.90 -18.53
N GLN A 182 -3.52 -36.88 -18.98
CA GLN A 182 -3.80 -36.77 -20.42
C GLN A 182 -3.21 -35.45 -20.96
N PRO A 183 -2.39 -35.49 -22.03
CA PRO A 183 -1.85 -34.28 -22.62
C PRO A 183 -2.98 -33.42 -23.20
N LEU A 184 -2.96 -32.13 -22.85
CA LEU A 184 -3.87 -31.13 -23.39
C LEU A 184 -3.82 -31.10 -24.93
N PRO A 185 -4.92 -30.79 -25.62
CA PRO A 185 -4.90 -30.55 -27.06
C PRO A 185 -3.84 -29.49 -27.42
N ALA A 186 -3.13 -29.67 -28.54
CA ALA A 186 -2.03 -28.80 -28.98
C ALA A 186 -2.42 -27.29 -29.01
N ASP A 187 -3.69 -27.02 -29.31
CA ASP A 187 -4.35 -25.71 -29.39
C ASP A 187 -4.54 -24.99 -28.02
N ALA A 188 -3.84 -25.41 -26.95
CA ALA A 188 -4.02 -24.93 -25.58
C ALA A 188 -3.02 -23.84 -25.12
N ASN A 189 -1.97 -23.54 -25.91
CA ASN A 189 -0.91 -22.60 -25.53
C ASN A 189 -0.80 -21.35 -26.42
N GLY A 190 -1.37 -21.37 -27.64
CA GLY A 190 -1.43 -20.21 -28.53
C GLY A 190 -2.46 -19.16 -28.09
N LEU A 191 -2.23 -17.90 -28.47
CA LEU A 191 -3.22 -16.82 -28.25
C LEU A 191 -4.37 -16.91 -29.26
N LYS A 192 -5.59 -17.10 -28.77
CA LYS A 192 -6.81 -17.23 -29.58
C LYS A 192 -7.35 -15.86 -30.00
N LEU A 193 -6.62 -15.17 -30.88
CA LEU A 193 -7.00 -13.86 -31.41
C LEU A 193 -6.56 -13.66 -32.87
N ASN A 194 -7.29 -12.81 -33.59
CA ASN A 194 -6.84 -12.23 -34.86
C ASN A 194 -6.57 -10.74 -34.62
N ILE A 195 -5.31 -10.29 -34.78
CA ILE A 195 -4.86 -8.92 -34.44
C ILE A 195 -5.68 -7.81 -35.14
N LYS A 196 -6.37 -8.13 -36.24
CA LYS A 196 -7.19 -7.20 -37.01
C LYS A 196 -8.59 -6.99 -36.45
N LEU A 197 -9.11 -7.92 -35.65
CA LEU A 197 -10.52 -8.03 -35.25
C LEU A 197 -10.83 -7.62 -33.80
N GLY A 198 -9.87 -7.04 -33.08
CA GLY A 198 -10.09 -6.57 -31.71
C GLY A 198 -11.02 -5.34 -31.63
N ARG A 199 -11.71 -5.19 -30.50
CA ARG A 199 -12.59 -4.06 -30.21
C ARG A 199 -11.76 -2.78 -30.02
N TRP A 200 -12.31 -1.62 -30.34
CA TRP A 200 -11.68 -0.33 -30.04
C TRP A 200 -12.28 0.26 -28.77
N ASP A 201 -11.46 0.93 -27.96
CA ASP A 201 -11.94 1.85 -26.93
C ASP A 201 -12.73 3.02 -27.55
N ALA A 202 -13.46 3.77 -26.70
CA ALA A 202 -14.31 4.88 -27.13
C ALA A 202 -13.56 5.99 -27.90
N ARG A 203 -12.24 6.14 -27.67
CA ARG A 203 -11.39 7.17 -28.31
C ARG A 203 -10.54 6.62 -29.46
N ARG A 204 -10.63 5.32 -29.77
CA ARG A 204 -9.81 4.61 -30.78
C ARG A 204 -8.31 4.84 -30.59
N LEU A 205 -7.85 4.76 -29.34
CA LEU A 205 -6.46 4.79 -28.89
C LEU A 205 -5.88 3.38 -28.69
N PHE A 206 -6.69 2.42 -28.24
CA PHE A 206 -6.30 1.06 -27.91
C PHE A 206 -7.27 0.04 -28.51
N ARG A 207 -6.71 -1.02 -29.08
CA ARG A 207 -7.47 -2.19 -29.51
C ARG A 207 -7.38 -3.27 -28.43
N THR A 208 -8.52 -3.81 -28.01
CA THR A 208 -8.61 -4.84 -26.98
C THR A 208 -9.13 -6.16 -27.52
N PHE A 209 -8.70 -7.24 -26.86
CA PHE A 209 -9.08 -8.62 -27.14
C PHE A 209 -9.35 -9.30 -25.80
N ASP A 210 -10.55 -9.82 -25.66
CA ASP A 210 -11.03 -10.50 -24.45
C ASP A 210 -10.63 -11.98 -24.48
N HIS A 211 -10.34 -12.57 -23.33
CA HIS A 211 -10.13 -14.02 -23.15
C HIS A 211 -9.19 -14.69 -24.18
N VAL A 212 -8.11 -14.01 -24.57
CA VAL A 212 -7.14 -14.49 -25.59
C VAL A 212 -6.40 -15.76 -25.19
N LEU A 213 -6.36 -16.07 -23.90
CA LEU A 213 -5.86 -17.31 -23.34
C LEU A 213 -6.65 -17.58 -22.06
N VAL A 214 -7.19 -18.79 -21.91
CA VAL A 214 -8.09 -19.14 -20.81
C VAL A 214 -7.50 -20.29 -20.00
N GLY A 215 -7.61 -20.19 -18.67
CA GLY A 215 -7.22 -21.26 -17.76
C GLY A 215 -8.23 -22.41 -17.82
N ALA A 216 -7.76 -23.66 -17.73
CA ALA A 216 -8.60 -24.85 -17.89
C ALA A 216 -9.85 -24.85 -16.98
N SER A 217 -9.70 -24.39 -15.75
CA SER A 217 -10.74 -24.38 -14.71
C SER A 217 -11.39 -22.99 -14.54
N PHE A 218 -10.99 -21.98 -15.32
CA PHE A 218 -11.46 -20.59 -15.14
C PHE A 218 -12.98 -20.44 -15.21
N VAL A 219 -13.64 -21.19 -16.12
CA VAL A 219 -15.09 -21.13 -16.32
C VAL A 219 -15.83 -21.72 -15.11
N GLU A 220 -15.42 -22.90 -14.65
CA GLU A 220 -15.98 -23.57 -13.46
C GLU A 220 -15.75 -22.73 -12.20
N LEU A 221 -14.52 -22.23 -11.99
CA LEU A 221 -14.19 -21.37 -10.86
C LEU A 221 -14.99 -20.06 -10.85
N SER A 222 -15.33 -19.51 -12.03
CA SER A 222 -16.20 -18.33 -12.14
C SER A 222 -17.66 -18.60 -11.78
N GLN A 223 -18.11 -19.85 -11.87
CA GLN A 223 -19.44 -20.27 -11.42
C GLN A 223 -19.45 -20.64 -9.92
N ALA A 224 -18.35 -21.22 -9.43
CA ALA A 224 -18.20 -21.66 -8.04
C ALA A 224 -17.93 -20.52 -7.03
N TYR A 225 -17.20 -19.48 -7.46
CA TYR A 225 -16.82 -18.34 -6.61
C TYR A 225 -17.57 -17.07 -7.01
N ARG A 226 -18.08 -16.34 -6.01
CA ARG A 226 -18.71 -15.02 -6.21
C ARG A 226 -17.71 -13.91 -6.51
N VAL A 227 -16.41 -14.14 -6.28
CA VAL A 227 -15.35 -13.12 -6.41
C VAL A 227 -14.23 -13.55 -7.35
N CYS A 228 -13.86 -12.66 -8.27
CA CYS A 228 -12.73 -12.79 -9.18
C CYS A 228 -11.66 -11.73 -8.88
N LEU A 229 -10.39 -12.13 -8.95
CA LEU A 229 -9.26 -11.21 -8.88
C LEU A 229 -9.01 -10.60 -10.27
N ALA A 230 -9.27 -9.32 -10.42
CA ALA A 230 -8.88 -8.55 -11.59
C ALA A 230 -7.53 -7.88 -11.34
N THR A 231 -6.58 -8.06 -12.24
CA THR A 231 -5.32 -7.33 -12.22
C THR A 231 -4.82 -7.03 -13.63
N GLN A 232 -3.78 -6.23 -13.74
CA GLN A 232 -3.26 -5.76 -15.01
C GLN A 232 -1.74 -5.68 -14.98
N SER A 233 -1.12 -6.00 -16.11
CA SER A 233 0.33 -5.96 -16.23
C SER A 233 0.79 -5.58 -17.64
N SER A 234 1.93 -4.90 -17.68
CA SER A 234 2.75 -4.80 -18.86
C SER A 234 3.73 -5.98 -18.92
N VAL A 235 4.32 -6.24 -20.10
CA VAL A 235 5.25 -7.37 -20.29
C VAL A 235 6.36 -7.34 -19.23
N GLU A 236 6.95 -6.18 -18.94
CA GLU A 236 8.05 -6.01 -17.98
C GLU A 236 7.70 -6.26 -16.50
N LYS A 237 6.41 -6.42 -16.17
CA LYS A 237 5.92 -6.76 -14.81
C LYS A 237 5.06 -8.02 -14.78
N LEU A 238 5.08 -8.82 -15.84
CA LEU A 238 4.24 -10.01 -15.91
C LEU A 238 4.70 -11.12 -14.93
N HIS A 239 5.97 -11.16 -14.55
CA HIS A 239 6.49 -12.11 -13.54
C HIS A 239 5.76 -12.02 -12.18
N SER A 240 5.28 -10.84 -11.78
CA SER A 240 4.61 -10.66 -10.49
C SER A 240 3.28 -11.43 -10.39
N VAL A 241 2.68 -11.79 -11.53
CA VAL A 241 1.45 -12.59 -11.58
C VAL A 241 1.63 -13.97 -10.93
N VAL A 242 2.86 -14.50 -10.90
CA VAL A 242 3.17 -15.81 -10.30
C VAL A 242 2.79 -15.82 -8.82
N GLN A 243 3.26 -14.84 -8.03
CA GLN A 243 2.97 -14.83 -6.59
C GLN A 243 1.49 -14.51 -6.31
N ALA A 244 0.89 -13.57 -7.05
CA ALA A 244 -0.53 -13.27 -6.94
C ALA A 244 -1.41 -14.52 -7.22
N ALA A 245 -1.08 -15.29 -8.25
CA ALA A 245 -1.80 -16.52 -8.63
C ALA A 245 -1.61 -17.66 -7.62
N HIS A 246 -0.45 -17.80 -6.97
CA HIS A 246 -0.27 -18.80 -5.90
C HIS A 246 -1.12 -18.48 -4.66
N HIS A 247 -1.24 -17.19 -4.31
CA HIS A 247 -2.01 -16.74 -3.15
C HIS A 247 -3.53 -16.59 -3.42
N TRP A 248 -3.96 -16.57 -4.69
CA TRP A 248 -5.37 -16.51 -5.08
C TRP A 248 -5.85 -17.84 -5.65
N THR A 249 -6.79 -18.50 -4.97
CA THR A 249 -7.29 -19.84 -5.35
C THR A 249 -8.53 -19.81 -6.25
N GLY A 250 -9.15 -18.65 -6.43
CA GLY A 250 -10.36 -18.47 -7.26
C GLY A 250 -10.04 -18.07 -8.70
N PRO A 251 -11.08 -17.66 -9.47
CA PRO A 251 -10.90 -17.19 -10.84
C PRO A 251 -10.12 -15.86 -10.85
N MET A 252 -9.26 -15.69 -11.86
CA MET A 252 -8.40 -14.51 -11.99
C MET A 252 -8.41 -13.99 -13.44
N SER A 253 -8.60 -12.69 -13.61
CA SER A 253 -8.59 -12.00 -14.91
C SER A 253 -7.41 -11.04 -14.99
N VAL A 254 -6.56 -11.23 -16.00
CA VAL A 254 -5.33 -10.46 -16.20
C VAL A 254 -5.37 -9.73 -17.53
N ALA A 255 -5.38 -8.40 -17.48
CA ALA A 255 -5.23 -7.58 -18.68
C ALA A 255 -3.75 -7.30 -18.97
N LEU A 256 -3.31 -7.69 -20.17
CA LEU A 256 -1.93 -7.60 -20.67
C LEU A 256 -1.78 -6.43 -21.63
N TYR A 257 -0.70 -5.65 -21.51
CA TYR A 257 -0.38 -4.56 -22.44
C TYR A 257 0.95 -4.80 -23.16
N ALA A 258 0.89 -4.93 -24.49
CA ALA A 258 2.05 -5.05 -25.37
C ALA A 258 1.95 -4.07 -26.55
N ALA A 259 3.10 -3.51 -26.95
CA ALA A 259 3.21 -2.57 -28.04
C ALA A 259 4.26 -3.02 -29.08
N GLY A 260 3.84 -3.15 -30.33
CA GLY A 260 4.69 -3.62 -31.43
C GLY A 260 4.93 -5.13 -31.46
N ASP A 261 5.59 -5.61 -32.50
CA ASP A 261 5.85 -7.05 -32.69
C ASP A 261 6.84 -7.63 -31.67
N GLU A 262 7.80 -6.84 -31.19
CA GLU A 262 8.84 -7.28 -30.24
C GLU A 262 8.27 -7.67 -28.87
N GLU A 263 7.54 -6.76 -28.22
CA GLU A 263 6.86 -7.05 -26.94
C GLU A 263 5.79 -8.12 -27.09
N PHE A 264 5.11 -8.18 -28.24
CA PHE A 264 4.10 -9.19 -28.50
C PHE A 264 4.71 -10.58 -28.66
N GLU A 265 5.92 -10.70 -29.23
CA GLU A 265 6.67 -11.96 -29.30
C GLU A 265 7.18 -12.40 -27.92
N VAL A 266 7.77 -11.48 -27.13
CA VAL A 266 8.20 -11.79 -25.75
C VAL A 266 7.02 -12.20 -24.88
N LEU A 267 5.89 -11.51 -24.99
CA LEU A 267 4.67 -11.83 -24.25
C LEU A 267 4.19 -13.26 -24.53
N GLN A 268 4.18 -13.67 -25.79
CA GLN A 268 3.76 -15.03 -26.16
C GLN A 268 4.70 -16.10 -25.57
N LYS A 269 6.02 -15.95 -25.77
CA LYS A 269 7.03 -16.87 -25.19
C LYS A 269 6.88 -16.98 -23.67
N TYR A 270 6.70 -15.84 -22.98
CA TYR A 270 6.57 -15.83 -21.53
C TYR A 270 5.23 -16.40 -21.03
N LEU A 271 4.13 -16.27 -21.77
CA LEU A 271 2.86 -16.93 -21.41
C LEU A 271 2.95 -18.46 -21.53
N VAL A 272 3.69 -19.00 -22.50
CA VAL A 272 3.98 -20.44 -22.57
C VAL A 272 4.81 -20.87 -21.36
N TYR A 273 5.87 -20.12 -21.01
CA TYR A 273 6.67 -20.34 -19.79
C TYR A 273 5.78 -20.38 -18.52
N LEU A 274 4.93 -19.37 -18.34
CA LEU A 274 4.06 -19.29 -17.16
C LEU A 274 3.09 -20.48 -17.06
N ARG A 275 2.50 -20.95 -18.17
CA ARG A 275 1.57 -22.09 -18.18
C ARG A 275 2.30 -23.44 -18.01
N ARG A 276 3.54 -23.55 -18.50
CA ARG A 276 4.39 -24.74 -18.27
C ARG A 276 4.80 -24.84 -16.80
N CYS A 277 5.24 -23.74 -16.21
CA CYS A 277 5.80 -23.73 -14.85
C CYS A 277 4.78 -23.65 -13.72
N TYR A 278 3.65 -22.96 -13.92
CA TYR A 278 2.75 -22.62 -12.81
C TYR A 278 1.31 -23.06 -13.08
N GLU A 279 0.94 -24.17 -12.44
CA GLU A 279 -0.40 -24.73 -12.42
C GLU A 279 -1.50 -23.70 -12.05
N PRO A 280 -1.35 -22.86 -10.99
CA PRO A 280 -2.26 -21.75 -10.71
C PRO A 280 -2.58 -20.86 -11.92
N ILE A 281 -1.61 -20.62 -12.81
CA ILE A 281 -1.79 -19.79 -14.00
C ILE A 281 -2.44 -20.59 -15.13
N ARG A 282 -1.98 -21.83 -15.35
CA ARG A 282 -2.52 -22.73 -16.38
C ARG A 282 -4.00 -23.03 -16.18
N GLU A 283 -4.47 -23.09 -14.95
CA GLU A 283 -5.83 -23.49 -14.60
C GLU A 283 -6.77 -22.32 -14.30
N ARG A 284 -6.31 -21.32 -13.53
CA ARG A 284 -7.22 -20.33 -12.91
C ARG A 284 -7.23 -18.95 -13.56
N VAL A 285 -6.27 -18.67 -14.45
CA VAL A 285 -6.08 -17.32 -15.02
C VAL A 285 -6.62 -17.25 -16.44
N THR A 286 -7.47 -16.27 -16.71
CA THR A 286 -7.71 -15.80 -18.08
C THR A 286 -6.89 -14.54 -18.37
N PHE A 287 -6.34 -14.48 -19.56
CA PHE A 287 -5.62 -13.33 -20.07
C PHE A 287 -6.43 -12.62 -21.14
N SER A 288 -6.44 -11.30 -21.10
CA SER A 288 -6.98 -10.41 -22.13
C SER A 288 -5.86 -9.45 -22.58
N LEU A 289 -5.91 -8.96 -23.83
CA LEU A 289 -4.82 -8.16 -24.41
C LEU A 289 -5.31 -6.77 -24.81
N ALA A 290 -4.51 -5.74 -24.54
CA ALA A 290 -4.66 -4.40 -25.10
C ALA A 290 -3.39 -4.02 -25.88
N VAL A 291 -3.57 -3.46 -27.08
CA VAL A 291 -2.49 -2.96 -27.94
C VAL A 291 -2.75 -1.51 -28.37
N PRO A 292 -1.73 -0.64 -28.42
CA PRO A 292 -1.91 0.77 -28.80
C PRO A 292 -2.08 0.92 -30.32
N ARG A 293 -3.02 1.76 -30.76
CA ARG A 293 -3.25 2.09 -32.18
C ARG A 293 -1.99 2.56 -32.91
N ILE A 294 -1.13 3.27 -32.19
CA ILE A 294 0.08 3.91 -32.73
C ILE A 294 1.28 2.96 -32.84
N ARG A 295 1.21 1.77 -32.23
CA ARG A 295 2.24 0.72 -32.32
C ARG A 295 1.60 -0.67 -32.15
N PRO A 296 0.70 -1.10 -33.05
CA PRO A 296 0.05 -2.41 -32.97
C PRO A 296 1.02 -3.50 -33.45
N PRO A 297 0.87 -4.76 -32.98
CA PRO A 297 1.46 -5.92 -33.64
C PRO A 297 0.98 -6.01 -35.10
N LYS A 298 1.88 -6.44 -35.99
CA LYS A 298 1.64 -6.68 -37.42
C LYS A 298 1.60 -8.18 -37.73
N LYS A 299 2.34 -8.98 -36.97
CA LYS A 299 2.33 -10.45 -37.05
C LYS A 299 1.14 -11.01 -36.27
N GLN A 300 0.47 -12.03 -36.82
CA GLN A 300 -0.51 -12.81 -36.07
C GLN A 300 0.18 -13.59 -34.93
N PRO A 301 -0.58 -14.11 -33.94
CA PRO A 301 -0.03 -15.02 -32.96
C PRO A 301 0.73 -16.19 -33.59
N ARG A 302 1.71 -16.70 -32.86
CA ARG A 302 2.48 -17.89 -33.22
C ARG A 302 2.55 -18.83 -32.03
N GLU A 303 2.62 -20.11 -32.32
CA GLU A 303 2.99 -21.10 -31.32
C GLU A 303 4.49 -21.01 -31.05
N PHE A 304 4.87 -21.20 -29.79
CA PHE A 304 6.24 -21.22 -29.33
C PHE A 304 6.45 -22.45 -28.48
N GLU A 305 7.45 -23.24 -28.83
CA GLU A 305 7.94 -24.33 -28.00
C GLU A 305 8.95 -23.77 -26.99
N LEU A 306 8.95 -24.34 -25.79
CA LEU A 306 9.99 -24.10 -24.80
C LEU A 306 11.07 -25.18 -24.94
N PRO A 307 12.30 -24.93 -24.48
CA PRO A 307 13.29 -25.98 -24.28
C PRO A 307 12.73 -27.12 -23.39
N GLU A 308 13.25 -28.33 -23.55
CA GLU A 308 12.81 -29.50 -22.76
C GLU A 308 12.96 -29.26 -21.25
N VAL A 309 14.03 -28.56 -20.85
CA VAL A 309 14.34 -28.17 -19.48
C VAL A 309 14.10 -26.67 -19.30
N VAL A 310 13.30 -26.30 -18.30
CA VAL A 310 12.89 -24.92 -18.01
C VAL A 310 13.07 -24.64 -16.52
N ASP A 311 13.81 -23.59 -16.15
CA ASP A 311 13.95 -23.15 -14.76
C ASP A 311 12.69 -22.39 -14.31
N CYS A 312 11.84 -23.06 -13.55
CA CYS A 312 10.61 -22.50 -12.98
C CYS A 312 10.83 -21.76 -11.63
N ALA A 313 12.05 -21.72 -11.09
CA ALA A 313 12.34 -21.03 -9.83
C ALA A 313 12.55 -19.51 -10.01
N LYS A 314 12.93 -19.06 -11.21
CA LYS A 314 13.37 -17.68 -11.49
C LYS A 314 12.50 -16.94 -12.53
N PRO A 315 11.19 -16.73 -12.29
CA PRO A 315 10.29 -16.13 -13.28
C PRO A 315 10.70 -14.72 -13.70
N GLU A 316 11.25 -13.90 -12.81
CA GLU A 316 11.77 -12.57 -13.15
C GLU A 316 13.06 -12.66 -14.00
N GLY A 317 13.94 -13.62 -13.70
CA GLY A 317 15.16 -13.89 -14.47
C GLY A 317 14.84 -14.29 -15.91
N THR A 318 13.99 -15.30 -16.10
CA THR A 318 13.56 -15.76 -17.43
C THR A 318 12.87 -14.66 -18.24
N LEU A 319 12.07 -13.80 -17.59
CA LEU A 319 11.47 -12.65 -18.27
C LEU A 319 12.54 -11.65 -18.72
N ASN A 320 13.51 -11.33 -17.87
CA ASN A 320 14.59 -10.41 -18.21
C ASN A 320 15.45 -10.95 -19.38
N GLU A 321 15.72 -12.25 -19.40
CA GLU A 321 16.41 -12.92 -20.52
C GLU A 321 15.64 -12.77 -21.85
N LEU A 322 14.33 -13.01 -21.85
CA LEU A 322 13.50 -12.80 -23.05
C LEU A 322 13.45 -11.32 -23.45
N MET A 323 13.44 -10.40 -22.48
CA MET A 323 13.45 -8.96 -22.72
C MET A 323 14.79 -8.44 -23.26
N ASN A 324 15.91 -9.16 -23.11
CA ASN A 324 17.20 -8.77 -23.70
C ASN A 324 17.17 -8.72 -25.24
N GLY A 325 16.24 -9.43 -25.88
CA GLY A 325 16.01 -9.36 -27.32
C GLY A 325 15.24 -8.11 -27.79
N VAL A 326 14.75 -7.27 -26.86
CA VAL A 326 13.96 -6.07 -27.18
C VAL A 326 14.87 -4.88 -27.48
N SER A 327 14.59 -4.20 -28.58
CA SER A 327 15.39 -3.11 -29.11
C SER A 327 15.39 -1.87 -28.20
N THR A 328 16.48 -1.12 -28.28
CA THR A 328 16.60 0.22 -27.68
C THR A 328 15.55 1.19 -28.24
N GLU A 329 15.07 0.99 -29.47
CA GLU A 329 13.96 1.78 -30.04
C GLU A 329 12.64 1.49 -29.32
N GLN A 330 12.29 0.21 -29.16
CA GLN A 330 11.10 -0.23 -28.42
C GLN A 330 11.15 0.27 -26.96
N THR A 331 12.30 0.12 -26.29
CA THR A 331 12.50 0.59 -24.91
C THR A 331 12.33 2.11 -24.80
N ASN A 332 12.91 2.89 -25.73
CA ASN A 332 12.72 4.34 -25.78
C ASN A 332 11.27 4.73 -26.10
N TRP A 333 10.57 3.96 -26.93
CA TRP A 333 9.15 4.17 -27.20
C TRP A 333 8.32 4.00 -25.92
N ARG A 334 8.60 2.96 -25.12
CA ARG A 334 7.94 2.74 -23.81
C ARG A 334 8.18 3.86 -22.81
N ILE A 335 9.40 4.39 -22.73
CA ILE A 335 9.73 5.53 -21.85
C ILE A 335 8.95 6.81 -22.25
N ARG A 336 8.68 6.99 -23.54
CA ARG A 336 7.98 8.18 -24.08
C ARG A 336 6.46 8.07 -24.06
N ASN A 337 5.90 6.86 -24.05
CA ASN A 337 4.46 6.63 -24.13
C ASN A 337 3.88 6.26 -22.76
N VAL A 338 2.71 6.81 -22.46
CA VAL A 338 2.09 6.68 -21.14
C VAL A 338 1.37 5.33 -21.04
N TYR A 339 1.66 4.56 -20.00
CA TYR A 339 0.95 3.31 -19.72
C TYR A 339 -0.55 3.55 -19.41
N PRO A 340 -1.50 2.77 -19.97
CA PRO A 340 -2.93 3.08 -19.91
C PRO A 340 -3.67 2.41 -18.73
N GLN A 341 -3.28 2.66 -17.48
CA GLN A 341 -3.76 1.93 -16.28
C GLN A 341 -5.29 1.76 -16.24
N ASN A 342 -6.05 2.82 -16.53
CA ASN A 342 -7.51 2.78 -16.38
C ASN A 342 -8.19 1.92 -17.47
N HIS A 343 -7.69 1.94 -18.71
CA HIS A 343 -8.14 1.01 -19.76
C HIS A 343 -7.84 -0.44 -19.34
N MET A 344 -6.63 -0.69 -18.81
CA MET A 344 -6.21 -2.02 -18.36
C MET A 344 -7.04 -2.54 -17.18
N ARG A 345 -7.34 -1.66 -16.21
CA ARG A 345 -8.22 -1.94 -15.07
C ARG A 345 -9.65 -2.24 -15.50
N ASN A 346 -10.18 -1.51 -16.50
CA ASN A 346 -11.49 -1.79 -17.07
C ASN A 346 -11.51 -3.13 -17.83
N LEU A 347 -10.49 -3.41 -18.65
CA LEU A 347 -10.37 -4.65 -19.41
C LEU A 347 -10.29 -5.88 -18.47
N ALA A 348 -9.47 -5.81 -17.42
CA ALA A 348 -9.36 -6.88 -16.42
C ALA A 348 -10.68 -7.08 -15.67
N ARG A 349 -11.28 -5.99 -15.16
CA ARG A 349 -12.54 -6.04 -14.42
C ARG A 349 -13.66 -6.65 -15.25
N LYS A 350 -13.81 -6.25 -16.52
CA LYS A 350 -14.89 -6.71 -17.41
C LYS A 350 -14.65 -8.09 -18.05
N ASN A 351 -13.49 -8.71 -17.79
CA ASN A 351 -13.21 -10.11 -18.12
C ASN A 351 -13.22 -11.01 -16.87
N CYS A 352 -13.63 -10.51 -15.70
CA CYS A 352 -14.12 -11.36 -14.61
C CYS A 352 -15.57 -11.78 -14.91
N GLN A 353 -15.90 -13.04 -14.63
CA GLN A 353 -17.21 -13.64 -14.92
C GLN A 353 -18.05 -13.89 -13.65
N SER A 354 -17.78 -13.14 -12.58
CA SER A 354 -18.38 -13.29 -11.24
C SER A 354 -19.02 -11.99 -10.74
N ASP A 355 -20.01 -12.09 -9.83
CA ASP A 355 -20.74 -10.95 -9.27
C ASP A 355 -19.83 -9.84 -8.71
N TYR A 356 -18.81 -10.23 -7.95
CA TYR A 356 -17.86 -9.34 -7.29
C TYR A 356 -16.49 -9.40 -7.95
N VAL A 357 -15.79 -8.27 -7.94
CA VAL A 357 -14.41 -8.16 -8.42
C VAL A 357 -13.53 -7.53 -7.35
N PHE A 358 -12.37 -8.15 -7.13
CA PHE A 358 -11.26 -7.57 -6.38
C PHE A 358 -10.22 -7.02 -7.36
N LEU A 359 -10.10 -5.68 -7.48
CA LEU A 359 -9.21 -5.06 -8.48
C LEU A 359 -7.90 -4.57 -7.86
N THR A 360 -6.80 -5.29 -8.12
CA THR A 360 -5.47 -4.98 -7.59
C THR A 360 -4.49 -4.50 -8.68
N ASP A 361 -3.30 -4.10 -8.25
CA ASP A 361 -2.13 -4.02 -9.15
C ASP A 361 -1.38 -5.38 -9.05
N VAL A 362 -0.57 -5.75 -10.05
CA VAL A 362 -0.08 -7.15 -10.23
C VAL A 362 0.92 -7.63 -9.17
N ASP A 363 1.55 -6.69 -8.46
CA ASP A 363 2.50 -6.88 -7.37
C ASP A 363 1.84 -6.83 -5.97
N ILE A 364 0.49 -6.79 -5.92
CA ILE A 364 -0.29 -6.88 -4.69
C ILE A 364 -0.67 -8.34 -4.42
N VAL A 365 -0.12 -8.89 -3.35
CA VAL A 365 -0.22 -10.31 -2.97
C VAL A 365 -1.34 -10.51 -1.94
N PRO A 366 -2.34 -11.38 -2.19
CA PRO A 366 -3.35 -11.78 -1.22
C PRO A 366 -2.79 -12.40 0.07
N SER A 367 -3.46 -12.16 1.21
CA SER A 367 -3.28 -13.01 2.39
C SER A 367 -3.67 -14.46 2.10
N PHE A 368 -3.08 -15.42 2.81
CA PHE A 368 -3.47 -16.83 2.69
C PHE A 368 -4.99 -17.01 2.93
N ASN A 369 -5.60 -17.91 2.14
CA ASN A 369 -7.05 -18.17 2.11
C ASN A 369 -7.94 -16.92 1.87
N LEU A 370 -7.42 -15.83 1.26
CA LEU A 370 -8.22 -14.63 0.99
C LEU A 370 -9.47 -14.95 0.15
N THR A 371 -9.33 -15.75 -0.89
CA THR A 371 -10.44 -16.09 -1.81
C THR A 371 -11.59 -16.79 -1.09
N GLY A 372 -11.32 -17.90 -0.39
CA GLY A 372 -12.37 -18.68 0.28
C GLY A 372 -13.04 -17.89 1.41
N ALA A 373 -12.25 -17.13 2.18
CA ALA A 373 -12.76 -16.33 3.28
C ALA A 373 -13.60 -15.11 2.79
N LEU A 374 -13.28 -14.55 1.62
CA LEU A 374 -14.14 -13.56 0.96
C LEU A 374 -15.40 -14.19 0.37
N ASP A 375 -15.30 -15.35 -0.26
CA ASP A 375 -16.45 -16.02 -0.88
C ASP A 375 -17.54 -16.38 0.16
N GLU A 376 -17.13 -16.94 1.31
CA GLU A 376 -18.03 -17.20 2.45
C GLU A 376 -18.77 -15.91 2.90
N PHE A 377 -18.03 -14.80 3.04
CA PHE A 377 -18.59 -13.50 3.43
C PHE A 377 -19.61 -12.99 2.38
N LEU A 378 -19.24 -13.03 1.09
CA LEU A 378 -20.02 -12.49 -0.03
C LEU A 378 -21.25 -13.34 -0.41
N ARG A 379 -21.31 -14.61 -0.02
CA ARG A 379 -22.54 -15.43 -0.17
C ARG A 379 -23.75 -14.83 0.53
N THR A 380 -23.55 -14.13 1.64
CA THR A 380 -24.63 -13.49 2.42
C THR A 380 -24.75 -11.98 2.20
N ASP A 381 -23.90 -11.38 1.36
CA ASP A 381 -23.95 -9.94 1.10
C ASP A 381 -25.13 -9.54 0.21
N THR A 382 -25.81 -8.47 0.64
CA THR A 382 -26.96 -7.85 -0.02
C THR A 382 -26.71 -6.38 -0.37
N CYS A 383 -25.54 -5.83 -0.05
CA CYS A 383 -25.26 -4.40 -0.23
C CYS A 383 -24.74 -4.07 -1.64
N ASP A 384 -25.63 -3.66 -2.54
CA ASP A 384 -25.27 -3.26 -3.91
C ASP A 384 -24.22 -2.14 -3.98
N LYS A 385 -24.32 -1.16 -3.07
CA LYS A 385 -23.43 0.00 -2.99
C LYS A 385 -22.41 -0.11 -1.85
N CYS A 386 -21.84 -1.29 -1.64
CA CYS A 386 -20.72 -1.48 -0.72
C CYS A 386 -19.39 -1.71 -1.47
N ALA A 387 -18.34 -1.10 -0.95
CA ALA A 387 -16.95 -1.33 -1.35
C ALA A 387 -16.19 -1.85 -0.12
N TYR A 388 -15.88 -3.13 -0.15
CA TYR A 388 -15.23 -3.85 0.95
C TYR A 388 -13.71 -3.69 0.86
N VAL A 389 -13.19 -2.72 1.62
CA VAL A 389 -11.78 -2.35 1.63
C VAL A 389 -10.95 -3.46 2.28
N ILE A 390 -9.92 -3.92 1.57
CA ILE A 390 -8.92 -4.88 2.04
C ILE A 390 -7.65 -4.09 2.41
N PRO A 391 -7.26 -4.03 3.69
CA PRO A 391 -6.06 -3.28 4.09
C PRO A 391 -4.76 -3.83 3.49
N THR A 392 -3.98 -2.95 2.88
CA THR A 392 -2.72 -3.30 2.20
C THR A 392 -1.51 -2.78 2.96
N TYR A 393 -0.47 -3.61 3.06
CA TYR A 393 0.78 -3.29 3.74
C TYR A 393 1.98 -3.39 2.78
N GLU A 394 2.93 -2.47 2.91
CA GLU A 394 4.31 -2.68 2.46
C GLU A 394 5.03 -3.62 3.44
N LEU A 395 5.79 -4.58 2.91
CA LEU A 395 6.59 -5.56 3.65
C LEU A 395 8.09 -5.35 3.38
N ASP A 396 8.92 -5.57 4.38
CA ASP A 396 10.38 -5.62 4.21
C ASP A 396 10.78 -6.87 3.39
N SER A 397 11.61 -6.72 2.36
CA SER A 397 12.01 -7.83 1.48
C SER A 397 12.80 -8.95 2.19
N ARG A 398 13.24 -8.73 3.44
CA ARG A 398 13.97 -9.71 4.26
C ARG A 398 13.06 -10.62 5.09
N VAL A 399 11.75 -10.37 5.14
CA VAL A 399 10.81 -11.20 5.91
C VAL A 399 10.04 -12.16 4.99
N ARG A 400 9.59 -13.29 5.55
CA ARG A 400 8.59 -14.14 4.89
C ARG A 400 7.24 -13.41 4.83
N PHE A 401 6.42 -13.77 3.85
CA PHE A 401 5.07 -13.24 3.75
C PHE A 401 4.26 -13.69 4.98
N PRO A 402 3.58 -12.78 5.70
CA PRO A 402 2.92 -13.13 6.95
C PRO A 402 1.77 -14.12 6.73
N GLN A 403 1.77 -15.21 7.51
CA GLN A 403 0.79 -16.29 7.37
C GLN A 403 -0.64 -15.85 7.75
N ASN A 404 -0.76 -14.87 8.65
CA ASN A 404 -2.04 -14.31 9.08
C ASN A 404 -1.89 -12.88 9.64
N LYS A 405 -3.02 -12.23 9.94
CA LYS A 405 -3.04 -10.86 10.49
C LYS A 405 -2.26 -10.69 11.79
N THR A 406 -2.26 -11.70 12.67
CA THR A 406 -1.51 -11.63 13.94
C THR A 406 -0.02 -11.49 13.67
N GLU A 407 0.51 -12.23 12.68
CA GLU A 407 1.89 -12.08 12.25
C GLU A 407 2.15 -10.75 11.54
N LEU A 408 1.26 -10.31 10.65
CA LEU A 408 1.39 -8.99 10.02
C LEU A 408 1.48 -7.86 11.05
N VAL A 409 0.64 -7.89 12.09
CA VAL A 409 0.67 -6.92 13.19
C VAL A 409 1.96 -7.04 14.00
N ARG A 410 2.49 -8.25 14.21
CA ARG A 410 3.82 -8.47 14.82
C ARG A 410 4.94 -7.86 13.99
N LEU A 411 4.92 -8.01 12.66
CA LEU A 411 5.89 -7.40 11.74
C LEU A 411 5.77 -5.87 11.75
N ALA A 412 4.54 -5.34 11.76
CA ALA A 412 4.30 -3.91 11.79
C ALA A 412 4.80 -3.25 13.08
N ARG A 413 4.61 -3.90 14.24
CA ARG A 413 5.19 -3.45 15.53
C ARG A 413 6.72 -3.45 15.53
N LYS A 414 7.37 -4.31 14.73
CA LYS A 414 8.83 -4.33 14.54
C LYS A 414 9.32 -3.37 13.44
N GLY A 415 8.44 -2.60 12.80
CA GLY A 415 8.79 -1.72 11.67
C GLY A 415 9.11 -2.45 10.36
N LEU A 416 8.90 -3.77 10.30
CA LEU A 416 9.16 -4.63 9.14
C LEU A 416 7.95 -4.75 8.19
N ALA A 417 6.82 -4.17 8.59
CA ALA A 417 5.65 -3.97 7.75
C ALA A 417 5.02 -2.61 8.09
N ARG A 418 4.28 -2.00 7.16
CA ARG A 418 3.51 -0.77 7.43
C ARG A 418 2.40 -0.56 6.39
N PRO A 419 1.40 0.31 6.63
CA PRO A 419 0.38 0.62 5.64
C PRO A 419 0.97 1.04 4.28
N PHE A 420 0.32 0.60 3.21
CA PHE A 420 0.78 0.87 1.85
C PHE A 420 0.90 2.37 1.57
N HIS A 421 2.01 2.77 0.94
CA HIS A 421 2.38 4.15 0.65
C HIS A 421 2.52 5.11 1.85
N GLN A 422 2.45 4.65 3.11
CA GLN A 422 2.42 5.52 4.31
C GLN A 422 3.50 6.62 4.33
N LYS A 423 4.75 6.29 3.95
CA LYS A 423 5.86 7.27 3.94
C LYS A 423 5.89 8.16 2.69
N VAL A 424 5.50 7.64 1.53
CA VAL A 424 5.59 8.38 0.26
C VAL A 424 4.37 9.25 0.00
N PHE A 425 3.17 8.80 0.39
CA PHE A 425 1.91 9.50 0.17
C PHE A 425 0.79 8.99 1.11
N ILE A 426 0.73 9.52 2.34
CA ILE A 426 -0.17 9.04 3.39
C ILE A 426 -1.66 9.09 3.04
N HIS A 427 -2.12 10.13 2.34
CA HIS A 427 -3.55 10.33 1.97
C HIS A 427 -4.13 9.16 1.16
N ASN A 428 -3.27 8.42 0.44
CA ASN A 428 -3.64 7.28 -0.39
C ASN A 428 -4.47 6.23 0.36
N GLN A 429 -4.12 5.95 1.61
CA GLN A 429 -4.75 4.90 2.42
C GLN A 429 -5.29 5.41 3.77
N PHE A 430 -5.18 6.71 4.05
CA PHE A 430 -5.44 7.27 5.39
C PHE A 430 -6.84 6.94 5.93
N ALA A 431 -7.87 7.00 5.08
CA ALA A 431 -9.25 6.74 5.47
C ALA A 431 -9.55 5.26 5.85
N THR A 432 -8.65 4.31 5.52
CA THR A 432 -8.73 2.90 5.97
C THR A 432 -8.50 2.74 7.48
N ASN A 433 -7.95 3.75 8.16
CA ASN A 433 -7.71 3.78 9.61
C ASN A 433 -7.04 2.50 10.16
N PHE A 434 -5.82 2.24 9.70
CA PHE A 434 -5.02 1.09 10.11
C PHE A 434 -4.81 1.00 11.64
N THR A 435 -4.71 2.13 12.33
CA THR A 435 -4.57 2.18 13.79
C THR A 435 -5.77 1.54 14.48
N ARG A 436 -7.00 1.78 14.00
CA ARG A 436 -8.20 1.07 14.46
C ARG A 436 -8.20 -0.40 14.01
N TRP A 437 -7.82 -0.67 12.76
CA TRP A 437 -7.84 -2.02 12.19
C TRP A 437 -6.95 -3.01 12.95
N ILE A 438 -5.77 -2.60 13.46
CA ILE A 438 -4.86 -3.52 14.19
C ILE A 438 -5.31 -3.85 15.62
N LEU A 439 -6.30 -3.14 16.18
CA LEU A 439 -6.73 -3.36 17.57
C LEU A 439 -7.42 -4.71 17.77
N ASP A 440 -8.05 -5.24 16.71
CA ASP A 440 -8.77 -6.51 16.79
C ASP A 440 -7.87 -7.75 16.94
N ALA A 441 -6.56 -7.60 16.70
CA ALA A 441 -5.54 -8.61 16.96
C ALA A 441 -5.06 -8.62 18.43
N THR A 442 -5.69 -7.87 19.33
CA THR A 442 -5.42 -7.93 20.77
C THR A 442 -6.34 -8.94 21.46
N PRO A 443 -5.85 -9.78 22.40
CA PRO A 443 -6.65 -10.85 23.01
C PRO A 443 -7.97 -10.41 23.65
N ASN A 444 -8.02 -9.20 24.21
CA ASN A 444 -9.18 -8.66 24.91
C ASN A 444 -10.20 -8.01 23.97
N HIS A 445 -9.95 -7.95 22.66
CA HIS A 445 -10.89 -7.35 21.72
C HIS A 445 -12.01 -8.33 21.35
N LYS A 446 -13.27 -7.86 21.33
CA LYS A 446 -14.47 -8.67 21.06
C LYS A 446 -14.42 -9.53 19.78
N ASN A 447 -13.65 -9.10 18.77
CA ASN A 447 -13.50 -9.81 17.49
C ASN A 447 -12.20 -10.64 17.39
N TYR A 448 -11.42 -10.78 18.47
CA TYR A 448 -10.16 -11.53 18.46
C TYR A 448 -10.33 -12.99 18.03
N GLY A 449 -11.46 -13.61 18.40
CA GLY A 449 -11.85 -14.95 17.93
C GLY A 449 -11.92 -15.05 16.40
N ASN A 450 -12.51 -14.06 15.72
CA ASN A 450 -12.56 -14.01 14.25
C ASN A 450 -11.17 -13.82 13.64
N VAL A 451 -10.30 -13.03 14.27
CA VAL A 451 -8.90 -12.85 13.81
C VAL A 451 -8.09 -14.14 13.95
N ARG A 452 -8.38 -14.94 14.99
CA ARG A 452 -7.76 -16.26 15.22
C ARG A 452 -8.29 -17.36 14.29
N SER A 453 -9.58 -17.34 13.95
CA SER A 453 -10.18 -18.33 13.05
C SER A 453 -10.05 -17.99 11.56
N GLY A 454 -9.65 -16.75 11.22
CA GLY A 454 -9.62 -16.28 9.83
C GLY A 454 -10.99 -15.78 9.32
N LYS A 455 -12.07 -15.93 10.09
CA LYS A 455 -13.44 -15.57 9.67
C LYS A 455 -13.53 -14.09 9.34
N VAL A 456 -13.99 -13.76 8.13
CA VAL A 456 -14.13 -12.38 7.65
C VAL A 456 -15.32 -11.67 8.28
N TYR A 457 -15.12 -10.41 8.63
CA TYR A 457 -16.15 -9.50 9.14
C TYR A 457 -15.80 -8.04 8.82
N ILE A 458 -16.81 -7.17 8.88
CA ILE A 458 -16.62 -5.72 8.79
C ILE A 458 -15.99 -5.22 10.10
N SER A 459 -14.74 -4.78 10.04
CA SER A 459 -14.04 -4.13 11.15
C SER A 459 -14.70 -2.79 11.51
N HIS A 460 -14.96 -1.96 10.49
CA HIS A 460 -15.60 -0.66 10.61
C HIS A 460 -15.94 -0.03 9.25
N ASP A 461 -16.86 0.93 9.26
CA ASP A 461 -17.09 1.83 8.13
C ASP A 461 -16.01 2.93 8.07
N VAL A 462 -15.65 3.33 6.84
CA VAL A 462 -14.80 4.50 6.58
C VAL A 462 -15.63 5.77 6.76
N THR A 463 -15.27 6.59 7.75
CA THR A 463 -16.01 7.82 8.10
C THR A 463 -15.32 9.11 7.64
N ASN A 464 -14.03 9.06 7.35
CA ASN A 464 -13.18 10.20 6.98
C ASN A 464 -12.69 10.10 5.53
N PHE A 465 -13.62 9.94 4.58
CA PHE A 465 -13.28 9.89 3.16
C PHE A 465 -12.59 11.18 2.68
N GLU A 466 -11.45 11.03 2.00
CA GLU A 466 -10.71 12.12 1.35
C GLU A 466 -10.59 11.85 -0.15
N PHE A 467 -10.52 12.89 -0.97
CA PHE A 467 -10.42 12.77 -2.44
C PHE A 467 -9.26 11.90 -2.95
N LEU A 468 -8.16 11.87 -2.21
CA LEU A 468 -6.93 11.18 -2.60
C LEU A 468 -6.88 9.73 -2.10
N TYR A 469 -8.00 9.22 -1.58
CA TYR A 469 -8.15 7.85 -1.11
C TYR A 469 -8.19 6.85 -2.28
N GLU A 470 -7.35 5.82 -2.20
CA GLU A 470 -7.13 4.79 -3.22
C GLU A 470 -7.10 3.37 -2.62
N PRO A 471 -8.13 2.94 -1.87
CA PRO A 471 -8.15 1.60 -1.30
C PRO A 471 -8.13 0.52 -2.38
N PHE A 472 -7.58 -0.63 -2.02
CA PHE A 472 -7.91 -1.89 -2.67
C PHE A 472 -9.22 -2.40 -2.06
N TYR A 473 -10.20 -2.73 -2.89
CA TYR A 473 -11.54 -3.11 -2.44
C TYR A 473 -12.16 -4.20 -3.30
N VAL A 474 -13.09 -4.95 -2.71
CA VAL A 474 -13.99 -5.88 -3.37
C VAL A 474 -15.37 -5.23 -3.47
N ALA A 475 -16.00 -5.25 -4.64
CA ALA A 475 -17.36 -4.74 -4.84
C ALA A 475 -18.04 -5.49 -5.99
N LYS A 476 -19.37 -5.40 -6.09
CA LYS A 476 -20.12 -5.87 -7.27
C LYS A 476 -19.66 -5.11 -8.53
N ASP A 477 -19.63 -5.74 -9.70
CA ASP A 477 -19.20 -5.07 -10.97
C ASP A 477 -20.25 -4.10 -11.59
N ILE A 478 -21.01 -3.43 -10.71
CA ILE A 478 -21.85 -2.26 -10.97
C ILE A 478 -21.18 -0.94 -10.53
N VAL A 479 -19.91 -1.00 -10.09
CA VAL A 479 -19.10 0.20 -9.81
C VAL A 479 -18.88 1.03 -11.08
N PRO A 480 -18.82 2.37 -10.97
CA PRO A 480 -18.37 3.24 -12.06
C PRO A 480 -17.05 2.75 -12.66
N ALA A 481 -16.92 2.86 -13.98
CA ALA A 481 -15.69 2.49 -14.67
C ALA A 481 -14.53 3.43 -14.27
N HIS A 482 -13.30 2.95 -14.40
CA HIS A 482 -12.15 3.82 -14.28
C HIS A 482 -12.11 4.73 -15.51
N ASP A 483 -12.17 6.05 -15.32
CA ASP A 483 -12.23 6.97 -16.46
C ASP A 483 -10.92 6.94 -17.26
N GLU A 484 -11.05 6.57 -18.54
CA GLU A 484 -9.95 6.28 -19.46
C GLU A 484 -9.23 7.53 -19.98
N ARG A 485 -9.70 8.75 -19.63
CA ARG A 485 -8.91 9.97 -19.85
C ARG A 485 -7.67 10.04 -18.97
N PHE A 486 -7.68 9.38 -17.81
CA PHE A 486 -6.56 9.37 -16.87
C PHE A 486 -5.61 8.21 -17.20
N MET A 487 -4.39 8.55 -17.61
CA MET A 487 -3.32 7.61 -17.92
C MET A 487 -2.02 8.07 -17.24
N GLY A 488 -1.14 7.12 -16.94
CA GLY A 488 0.11 7.38 -16.22
C GLY A 488 -0.09 7.54 -14.71
N TYR A 489 0.69 8.45 -14.14
CA TYR A 489 0.76 8.67 -12.71
C TYR A 489 -0.20 9.76 -12.21
N GLY A 490 -0.91 9.46 -11.11
CA GLY A 490 -1.83 10.38 -10.41
C GLY A 490 -3.22 10.49 -11.05
N TYR A 491 -4.25 10.69 -10.21
CA TYR A 491 -5.66 10.82 -10.62
C TYR A 491 -6.25 9.59 -11.35
N THR A 492 -5.65 8.39 -11.23
CA THR A 492 -6.12 7.19 -11.96
C THR A 492 -7.06 6.30 -11.14
N ARG A 493 -6.70 5.90 -9.91
CA ARG A 493 -7.56 5.06 -9.04
C ARG A 493 -8.48 5.93 -8.18
N ASN A 494 -7.98 7.02 -7.59
CA ASN A 494 -8.76 7.88 -6.70
C ASN A 494 -9.93 8.59 -7.38
N THR A 495 -9.88 8.84 -8.70
CA THR A 495 -11.00 9.46 -9.43
C THR A 495 -12.21 8.53 -9.54
N GLN A 496 -11.98 7.23 -9.74
CA GLN A 496 -13.04 6.21 -9.72
C GLN A 496 -13.59 6.00 -8.31
N VAL A 497 -12.72 5.98 -7.28
CA VAL A 497 -13.12 5.90 -5.87
C VAL A 497 -13.91 7.14 -5.42
N TYR A 498 -13.54 8.34 -5.89
CA TYR A 498 -14.32 9.56 -5.71
C TYR A 498 -15.69 9.46 -6.38
N GLU A 499 -15.77 8.98 -7.62
CA GLU A 499 -17.06 8.80 -8.30
C GLU A 499 -17.96 7.82 -7.55
N MET A 500 -17.42 6.69 -7.05
CA MET A 500 -18.14 5.78 -6.17
C MET A 500 -18.70 6.48 -4.93
N TYR A 501 -17.90 7.29 -4.24
CA TYR A 501 -18.35 8.05 -3.08
C TYR A 501 -19.50 9.03 -3.43
N VAL A 502 -19.40 9.75 -4.55
CA VAL A 502 -20.48 10.62 -5.05
C VAL A 502 -21.72 9.82 -5.47
N ALA A 503 -21.56 8.63 -6.05
CA ALA A 503 -22.64 7.70 -6.39
C ALA A 503 -23.32 7.05 -5.16
N GLY A 504 -22.77 7.27 -3.96
CA GLY A 504 -23.33 6.81 -2.69
C GLY A 504 -22.83 5.45 -2.21
N TYR A 505 -21.64 5.02 -2.64
CA TYR A 505 -21.02 3.81 -2.10
C TYR A 505 -20.56 4.00 -0.65
N GLN A 506 -20.81 2.99 0.17
CA GLN A 506 -20.27 2.85 1.52
C GLN A 506 -18.96 2.07 1.46
N PHE A 507 -17.90 2.61 2.05
CA PHE A 507 -16.61 1.92 2.15
C PHE A 507 -16.51 1.25 3.52
N LYS A 508 -16.30 -0.07 3.53
CA LYS A 508 -16.31 -0.91 4.74
C LYS A 508 -15.01 -1.69 4.85
N VAL A 509 -14.24 -1.49 5.90
CA VAL A 509 -12.93 -2.13 6.09
C VAL A 509 -13.13 -3.55 6.61
N LEU A 510 -12.64 -4.54 5.87
CA LEU A 510 -12.69 -5.95 6.28
C LEU A 510 -11.52 -6.37 7.17
N SER A 511 -11.73 -7.42 7.95
CA SER A 511 -10.76 -8.06 8.85
C SER A 511 -11.11 -9.55 8.97
N PRO A 512 -10.16 -10.48 9.18
CA PRO A 512 -8.71 -10.27 9.31
C PRO A 512 -7.94 -10.20 7.99
N VAL A 513 -8.62 -10.34 6.85
CA VAL A 513 -8.05 -10.31 5.49
C VAL A 513 -7.22 -9.06 5.18
N PHE A 514 -6.14 -9.24 4.41
CA PHE A 514 -5.22 -8.17 4.00
C PHE A 514 -4.54 -8.48 2.66
N THR A 515 -3.77 -7.52 2.13
CA THR A 515 -2.79 -7.76 1.06
C THR A 515 -1.42 -7.20 1.41
N GLY A 516 -0.37 -7.75 0.79
CA GLY A 516 1.01 -7.29 0.94
C GLY A 516 1.62 -6.81 -0.39
N HIS A 517 2.56 -5.89 -0.31
CA HIS A 517 3.42 -5.43 -1.41
C HIS A 517 4.87 -5.41 -0.92
N TRP A 518 5.81 -5.88 -1.73
CA TRP A 518 7.21 -6.00 -1.32
C TRP A 518 8.02 -4.70 -1.43
N GLY A 519 8.91 -4.48 -0.46
CA GLY A 519 9.78 -3.32 -0.38
C GLY A 519 9.14 -2.12 0.32
N LEU A 520 9.81 -1.63 1.37
CA LEU A 520 9.40 -0.45 2.12
C LEU A 520 9.78 0.84 1.35
N GLN A 521 8.81 1.46 0.66
CA GLN A 521 9.04 2.63 -0.21
C GLN A 521 9.57 3.88 0.52
N THR A 522 10.77 4.35 0.19
CA THR A 522 11.33 5.57 0.79
C THR A 522 10.97 6.83 0.01
N ARG A 523 10.96 8.00 0.67
CA ARG A 523 10.81 9.31 0.01
C ARG A 523 12.06 9.64 -0.82
N LYS A 524 12.15 9.07 -2.02
CA LYS A 524 13.12 9.44 -3.05
C LYS A 524 12.67 10.71 -3.78
N THR A 525 13.60 11.40 -4.44
CA THR A 525 13.28 12.52 -5.34
C THR A 525 12.28 12.06 -6.40
N ARG A 526 11.23 12.86 -6.62
CA ARG A 526 10.18 12.51 -7.60
C ARG A 526 10.72 12.78 -9.01
N PRO A 527 10.74 11.77 -9.91
CA PRO A 527 11.15 11.98 -11.30
C PRO A 527 10.25 13.00 -11.99
N ALA A 528 10.84 13.93 -12.75
CA ALA A 528 10.10 15.00 -13.42
C ALA A 528 8.96 14.49 -14.35
N TRP A 529 9.05 13.26 -14.86
CA TRP A 529 7.98 12.65 -15.66
C TRP A 529 6.71 12.39 -14.84
N ARG A 530 6.81 12.05 -13.55
CA ARG A 530 5.65 11.83 -12.67
C ARG A 530 4.88 13.13 -12.47
N GLU A 531 5.58 14.21 -12.18
CA GLU A 531 4.93 15.52 -11.97
C GLU A 531 4.33 16.08 -13.26
N ARG A 532 4.93 15.81 -14.43
CA ARG A 532 4.30 16.11 -15.73
C ARG A 532 2.98 15.35 -15.94
N GLN A 533 2.95 14.05 -15.70
CA GLN A 533 1.73 13.23 -15.83
C GLN A 533 0.67 13.64 -14.82
N ASN A 534 1.05 13.82 -13.55
CA ASN A 534 0.17 14.29 -12.48
C ASN A 534 -0.45 15.66 -12.80
N SER A 535 0.34 16.58 -13.37
CA SER A 535 -0.13 17.91 -13.80
C SER A 535 -1.08 17.85 -15.01
N ALA A 536 -0.85 16.93 -15.96
CA ALA A 536 -1.76 16.70 -17.08
C ALA A 536 -3.10 16.13 -16.59
N ASN A 537 -3.05 15.09 -15.75
CA ASN A 537 -4.25 14.46 -15.21
C ASN A 537 -5.03 15.39 -14.27
N ARG A 538 -4.37 16.29 -13.52
CA ARG A 538 -5.05 17.35 -12.75
C ARG A 538 -5.91 18.27 -13.64
N LYS A 539 -5.49 18.56 -14.87
CA LYS A 539 -6.32 19.34 -15.83
C LYS A 539 -7.56 18.56 -16.27
N HIS A 540 -7.43 17.26 -16.51
CA HIS A 540 -8.58 16.40 -16.81
C HIS A 540 -9.56 16.29 -15.63
N PHE A 541 -9.05 16.33 -14.40
CA PHE A 541 -9.89 16.28 -13.19
C PHE A 541 -10.85 17.49 -13.07
N GLU A 542 -10.43 18.68 -13.49
CA GLU A 542 -11.26 19.89 -13.44
C GLU A 542 -12.54 19.80 -14.30
N THR A 543 -12.52 19.02 -15.37
CA THR A 543 -13.71 18.71 -16.17
C THR A 543 -14.47 17.51 -15.60
N PHE A 544 -13.74 16.43 -15.26
CA PHE A 544 -14.32 15.21 -14.69
C PHE A 544 -15.18 15.46 -13.44
N LYS A 545 -14.73 16.30 -12.49
CA LYS A 545 -15.53 16.61 -11.29
C LYS A 545 -16.86 17.29 -11.60
N LYS A 546 -16.92 18.10 -12.68
CA LYS A 546 -18.15 18.75 -13.15
C LYS A 546 -19.10 17.74 -13.80
N GLU A 547 -18.56 16.80 -14.57
CA GLU A 547 -19.34 15.70 -15.17
C GLU A 547 -19.90 14.75 -14.09
N VAL A 548 -19.10 14.39 -13.08
CA VAL A 548 -19.54 13.59 -11.92
C VAL A 548 -20.63 14.34 -11.15
N PHE A 549 -20.45 15.64 -10.88
CA PHE A 549 -21.51 16.45 -10.26
C PHE A 549 -22.80 16.46 -11.10
N ALA A 550 -22.72 16.66 -12.42
CA ALA A 550 -23.88 16.64 -13.31
C ALA A 550 -24.56 15.25 -13.40
N ARG A 551 -23.80 14.16 -13.30
CA ARG A 551 -24.30 12.78 -13.35
C ARG A 551 -25.09 12.37 -12.11
N TYR A 552 -24.68 12.84 -10.93
CA TYR A 552 -25.24 12.41 -9.64
C TYR A 552 -25.96 13.51 -8.85
N MET A 553 -25.85 14.78 -9.26
CA MET A 553 -26.35 15.97 -8.57
C MET A 553 -25.90 16.06 -7.09
N ARG A 554 -24.69 15.60 -6.79
CA ARG A 554 -24.11 15.53 -5.43
C ARG A 554 -22.67 16.03 -5.42
N ASP A 555 -22.33 16.86 -4.42
CA ASP A 555 -20.97 17.33 -4.16
C ASP A 555 -20.62 17.18 -2.66
N PRO A 556 -20.42 15.93 -2.17
CA PRO A 556 -20.18 15.68 -0.75
C PRO A 556 -18.86 16.27 -0.24
N LEU A 557 -17.90 16.53 -1.12
CA LEU A 557 -16.60 17.15 -0.79
C LEU A 557 -16.53 18.65 -1.11
N LYS A 558 -17.65 19.28 -1.52
CA LYS A 558 -17.77 20.73 -1.81
C LYS A 558 -16.77 21.24 -2.87
N MET A 559 -16.39 20.40 -3.82
CA MET A 559 -15.38 20.67 -4.86
C MET A 559 -15.83 21.63 -5.96
N MET A 560 -17.13 21.85 -6.11
CA MET A 560 -17.70 22.73 -7.13
C MET A 560 -17.68 24.21 -6.70
N LYS A 561 -17.50 24.49 -5.40
CA LYS A 561 -17.44 25.85 -4.86
C LYS A 561 -16.04 26.46 -5.02
N ASN A 562 -15.70 26.88 -6.24
CA ASN A 562 -14.64 27.84 -6.57
C ASN A 562 -14.75 28.25 -8.06
N ALA A 563 -15.83 28.95 -8.40
CA ALA A 563 -16.08 29.48 -9.75
C ALA A 563 -16.86 30.80 -9.71
N ASN A 564 -16.46 31.71 -8.81
CA ASN A 564 -16.75 33.14 -8.81
C ASN A 564 -15.41 33.87 -8.75
#